data_AF-A0A9X2NQN4-F1
#
_entry.id   AF-A0A9X2NQN4-F1
#
_cell.length_a   1.000
_cell.length_b   1.000
_cell.length_c   1.000
_cell.angle_alpha   90.00
_cell.angle_beta   90.00
_cell.angle_gamma   90.00
#
_symmetry.space_group_name_H-M   'P 1'
#
loop_
_entity.id
_entity.type
_entity.pdbx_description
1 polymer ?
#
loop_
_entity_poly.entity_id
_entity_poly.type
_entity_poly.pdbx_seq_one_letter_code
_entity_poly.pdbx_strand_id
1 'polypeptide(L)'
;MTTSQTDRVAAARLAWAALKLTRAGRHPVSVERLAATVGVAPAEARRLVELIGFTLHRDLVITGPAPRGAHHRLQPAEGTLGAGPDGTVDMFLLAIATGERVHAAAVCPVTGTRIRIDLNPQLIEQADPPSAVVAAVDLGFGLERADAMACAGQPFFASPSAAANWLVTHPGGRIYQVAAYLAQAHRLVAALEARPKYVL
;
A
#
# COMPACT_ATOMS: atom_id res chain seq x y z
N MET A 1 16.21 1.62 -19.29
CA MET A 1 16.70 2.70 -18.42
C MET A 1 16.60 2.24 -16.99
N THR A 2 17.69 2.21 -16.24
CA THR A 2 17.69 1.86 -14.81
C THR A 2 17.17 3.04 -14.00
N THR A 3 16.01 2.87 -13.36
CA THR A 3 15.43 3.86 -12.44
C THR A 3 16.41 4.15 -11.31
N SER A 4 16.74 5.42 -11.07
CA SER A 4 17.68 5.78 -10.01
C SER A 4 17.07 5.54 -8.62
N GLN A 5 17.91 5.44 -7.60
CA GLN A 5 17.47 5.32 -6.21
C GLN A 5 16.62 6.52 -5.77
N THR A 6 17.01 7.72 -6.16
CA THR A 6 16.25 8.96 -5.93
C THR A 6 14.88 8.92 -6.61
N ASP A 7 14.81 8.40 -7.84
CA ASP A 7 13.55 8.24 -8.56
C ASP A 7 12.60 7.28 -7.83
N ARG A 8 13.10 6.17 -7.27
CA ARG A 8 12.28 5.22 -6.49
C ARG A 8 11.72 5.86 -5.22
N VAL A 9 12.53 6.61 -4.49
CA VAL A 9 12.08 7.34 -3.30
C VAL A 9 11.02 8.38 -3.63
N ALA A 10 11.25 9.18 -4.68
CA ALA A 10 10.30 10.18 -5.13
C ALA A 10 9.00 9.54 -5.63
N ALA A 11 9.10 8.44 -6.39
CA ALA A 11 7.96 7.66 -6.87
C ALA A 11 7.10 7.13 -5.72
N ALA A 12 7.71 6.51 -4.69
CA ALA A 12 6.99 5.98 -3.54
C ALA A 12 6.27 7.10 -2.75
N ARG A 13 6.93 8.25 -2.54
CA ARG A 13 6.31 9.42 -1.90
C ARG A 13 5.16 9.98 -2.74
N LEU A 14 5.31 10.01 -4.05
CA LEU A 14 4.29 10.46 -4.98
C LEU A 14 3.08 9.52 -5.00
N ALA A 15 3.29 8.21 -4.99
CA ALA A 15 2.23 7.22 -4.86
C ALA A 15 1.44 7.39 -3.55
N TRP A 16 2.13 7.56 -2.43
CA TRP A 16 1.49 7.84 -1.13
C TRP A 16 0.69 9.14 -1.13
N ALA A 17 1.27 10.22 -1.63
CA ALA A 17 0.59 11.51 -1.71
C ALA A 17 -0.66 11.43 -2.60
N ALA A 18 -0.58 10.75 -3.73
CA ALA A 18 -1.71 10.54 -4.62
C ALA A 18 -2.81 9.71 -3.93
N LEU A 19 -2.46 8.62 -3.24
CA LEU A 19 -3.44 7.81 -2.51
C LEU A 19 -4.21 8.62 -1.46
N LYS A 20 -3.52 9.44 -0.67
CA LYS A 20 -4.14 10.33 0.33
C LYS A 20 -5.02 11.39 -0.32
N LEU A 21 -4.45 12.16 -1.25
CA LEU A 21 -5.11 13.32 -1.84
C LEU A 21 -6.33 12.93 -2.66
N THR A 22 -6.27 11.77 -3.32
CA THR A 22 -7.39 11.25 -4.09
C THR A 22 -8.42 10.51 -3.25
N ARG A 23 -8.17 10.33 -1.95
CA ARG A 23 -8.92 9.44 -1.06
C ARG A 23 -9.12 8.06 -1.68
N ALA A 24 -8.00 7.43 -2.07
CA ALA A 24 -7.95 6.16 -2.79
C ALA A 24 -8.67 6.17 -4.15
N GLY A 25 -8.36 7.16 -4.99
CA GLY A 25 -8.86 7.25 -6.36
C GLY A 25 -10.27 7.82 -6.51
N ARG A 26 -10.96 8.17 -5.42
CA ARG A 26 -12.33 8.74 -5.45
C ARG A 26 -12.39 10.18 -5.98
N HIS A 27 -11.31 10.95 -5.78
CA HIS A 27 -11.24 12.35 -6.19
C HIS A 27 -9.96 12.59 -6.98
N PRO A 28 -10.02 12.70 -8.31
CA PRO A 28 -8.85 13.06 -9.09
C PRO A 28 -8.20 14.35 -8.58
N VAL A 29 -6.87 14.41 -8.59
CA VAL A 29 -6.10 15.58 -8.16
C VAL A 29 -5.15 16.03 -9.25
N SER A 30 -4.87 17.33 -9.34
CA SER A 30 -3.95 17.83 -10.35
C SER A 30 -2.51 17.38 -10.08
N VAL A 31 -1.74 17.23 -11.15
CA VAL A 31 -0.30 16.96 -11.08
C VAL A 31 0.41 18.05 -10.28
N GLU A 32 0.03 19.31 -10.41
CA GLU A 32 0.65 20.44 -9.71
C GLU A 32 0.47 20.31 -8.19
N ARG A 33 -0.74 19.92 -7.74
CA ARG A 33 -1.01 19.69 -6.32
C ARG A 33 -0.22 18.52 -5.78
N LEU A 34 -0.08 17.46 -6.57
CA LEU A 34 0.71 16.29 -6.20
C LEU A 34 2.20 16.65 -6.09
N ALA A 35 2.73 17.36 -7.09
CA ALA A 35 4.12 17.83 -7.15
C ALA A 35 4.47 18.71 -5.94
N ALA A 36 3.61 19.69 -5.62
CA ALA A 36 3.79 20.56 -4.47
C ALA A 36 3.76 19.81 -3.12
N THR A 37 2.97 18.73 -3.02
CA THR A 37 2.88 17.91 -1.81
C THR A 37 4.17 17.12 -1.55
N VAL A 38 4.82 16.64 -2.61
CA VAL A 38 6.06 15.84 -2.52
C VAL A 38 7.32 16.72 -2.55
N GLY A 39 7.23 17.94 -3.09
CA GLY A 39 8.37 18.84 -3.24
C GLY A 39 9.19 18.58 -4.51
N VAL A 40 8.54 18.14 -5.60
CA VAL A 40 9.18 17.90 -6.90
C VAL A 40 8.65 18.88 -7.96
N ALA A 41 9.36 19.03 -9.07
CA ALA A 41 8.88 19.82 -10.20
C ALA A 41 7.67 19.13 -10.87
N PRO A 42 6.69 19.87 -11.43
CA PRO A 42 5.53 19.27 -12.11
C PRO A 42 5.90 18.32 -13.26
N ALA A 43 6.95 18.62 -14.02
CA ALA A 43 7.44 17.73 -15.08
C ALA A 43 7.93 16.38 -14.52
N GLU A 44 8.62 16.41 -13.38
CA GLU A 44 9.08 15.20 -12.70
C GLU A 44 7.90 14.43 -12.11
N ALA A 45 6.91 15.12 -11.54
CA ALA A 45 5.69 14.46 -11.08
C ALA A 45 4.96 13.71 -12.20
N ARG A 46 4.87 14.26 -13.43
CA ARG A 46 4.29 13.54 -14.59
C ARG A 46 5.07 12.27 -14.92
N ARG A 47 6.40 12.36 -15.00
CA ARG A 47 7.28 11.21 -15.22
C ARG A 47 7.07 10.12 -14.16
N LEU A 48 6.99 10.53 -12.89
CA LEU A 48 6.81 9.61 -11.77
C LEU A 48 5.40 8.98 -11.74
N VAL A 49 4.35 9.71 -12.13
CA VAL A 49 2.98 9.16 -12.29
C VAL A 49 2.97 7.99 -13.27
N GLU A 50 3.63 8.15 -14.42
CA GLU A 50 3.75 7.07 -15.42
C GLU A 50 4.57 5.89 -14.90
N LEU A 51 5.68 6.17 -14.21
CA LEU A 51 6.56 5.16 -13.63
C LEU A 51 5.84 4.26 -12.61
N ILE A 52 4.94 4.82 -11.80
CA ILE A 52 4.15 4.07 -10.81
C ILE A 52 2.88 3.44 -11.38
N GLY A 53 2.65 3.55 -12.69
CA GLY A 53 1.48 2.95 -13.36
C GLY A 53 0.16 3.70 -13.15
N PHE A 54 0.20 4.95 -12.67
CA PHE A 54 -0.97 5.82 -12.65
C PHE A 54 -1.16 6.49 -14.01
N THR A 55 -2.36 6.98 -14.27
CA THR A 55 -2.72 7.61 -15.55
C THR A 55 -3.07 9.08 -15.35
N LEU A 56 -2.93 9.86 -16.42
CA LEU A 56 -3.32 11.26 -16.45
C LEU A 56 -4.52 11.45 -17.37
N HIS A 57 -5.53 12.18 -16.90
CA HIS A 57 -6.63 12.65 -17.72
C HIS A 57 -6.81 14.15 -17.52
N ARG A 58 -6.53 14.97 -18.54
CA ARG A 58 -6.58 16.45 -18.46
C ARG A 58 -5.78 17.00 -17.25
N ASP A 59 -4.53 16.53 -17.10
CA ASP A 59 -3.63 16.83 -15.98
C ASP A 59 -4.15 16.41 -14.58
N LEU A 60 -5.21 15.61 -14.51
CA LEU A 60 -5.66 14.99 -13.27
C LEU A 60 -5.10 13.57 -13.16
N VAL A 61 -4.53 13.28 -12.00
CA VAL A 61 -3.98 11.97 -11.63
C VAL A 61 -5.14 11.02 -11.34
N ILE A 62 -5.18 9.95 -12.11
CA ILE A 62 -6.11 8.83 -11.99
C ILE A 62 -5.30 7.62 -11.55
N THR A 63 -5.46 7.22 -10.30
CA THR A 63 -4.77 6.06 -9.70
C THR A 63 -5.35 4.71 -10.17
N GLY A 64 -6.14 4.72 -11.25
CA GLY A 64 -7.09 3.68 -11.61
C GLY A 64 -8.28 3.63 -10.64
N PRO A 65 -9.39 2.95 -10.96
CA PRO A 65 -10.27 2.46 -9.91
C PRO A 65 -9.43 1.55 -8.99
N ALA A 66 -9.71 1.52 -7.69
CA ALA A 66 -9.28 0.38 -6.86
C ALA A 66 -9.56 -0.91 -7.66
N PRO A 67 -8.58 -1.82 -7.86
CA PRO A 67 -8.66 -2.87 -8.86
C PRO A 67 -10.03 -3.56 -8.85
N ARG A 68 -10.79 -3.37 -9.94
CA ARG A 68 -12.11 -3.97 -10.10
C ARG A 68 -11.93 -5.44 -10.45
N GLY A 69 -12.13 -6.30 -9.45
CA GLY A 69 -12.36 -7.74 -9.65
C GLY A 69 -11.33 -8.67 -9.04
N ALA A 70 -11.46 -8.94 -7.74
CA ALA A 70 -11.25 -10.29 -7.21
C ALA A 70 -11.95 -10.45 -5.87
N HIS A 71 -12.87 -11.41 -5.83
CA HIS A 71 -13.41 -12.19 -4.70
C HIS A 71 -13.27 -11.70 -3.24
N HIS A 72 -13.42 -10.42 -2.94
CA HIS A 72 -13.79 -9.95 -1.61
C HIS A 72 -15.15 -9.27 -1.72
N ARG A 73 -16.18 -10.03 -1.33
CA ARG A 73 -17.57 -9.60 -1.38
C ARG A 73 -17.76 -8.53 -0.31
N LEU A 74 -17.79 -7.27 -0.75
CA LEU A 74 -18.31 -6.15 0.03
C LEU A 74 -19.73 -6.52 0.47
N GLN A 75 -19.96 -6.73 1.77
CA GLN A 75 -21.30 -6.51 2.33
C GLN A 75 -21.36 -5.05 2.75
N PRO A 76 -22.36 -4.27 2.29
CA PRO A 76 -22.36 -2.83 2.44
C PRO A 76 -22.72 -2.44 3.87
N ALA A 77 -21.79 -1.78 4.56
CA ALA A 77 -22.15 -0.64 5.38
C ALA A 77 -21.66 0.60 4.60
N GLU A 78 -22.51 1.62 4.46
CA GLU A 78 -22.18 2.85 3.75
C GLU A 78 -20.87 3.46 4.30
N GLY A 79 -19.83 3.56 3.46
CA GLY A 79 -18.64 4.36 3.74
C GLY A 79 -17.26 3.69 3.67
N THR A 80 -17.10 2.43 3.26
CA THR A 80 -15.77 1.76 3.30
C THR A 80 -15.16 1.44 1.92
N LEU A 81 -13.91 1.86 1.73
CA LEU A 81 -13.03 1.51 0.60
C LEU A 81 -12.48 0.07 0.69
N GLY A 82 -12.63 -0.70 -0.40
CA GLY A 82 -12.14 -2.08 -0.50
C GLY A 82 -10.84 -2.19 -1.30
N ALA A 83 -9.85 -2.88 -0.74
CA ALA A 83 -8.58 -3.23 -1.36
C ALA A 83 -8.74 -4.44 -2.33
N GLY A 84 -8.05 -4.38 -3.47
CA GLY A 84 -8.09 -5.39 -4.53
C GLY A 84 -7.22 -6.65 -4.27
N PRO A 85 -7.20 -7.60 -5.23
CA PRO A 85 -6.50 -8.90 -5.14
C PRO A 85 -4.98 -8.87 -4.93
N ASP A 86 -4.32 -7.79 -5.32
CA ASP A 86 -2.89 -7.88 -5.63
C ASP A 86 -1.99 -7.48 -4.45
N GLY A 87 -2.51 -6.84 -3.39
CA GLY A 87 -1.68 -6.42 -2.26
C GLY A 87 -2.41 -6.35 -0.92
N THR A 88 -1.94 -7.12 0.06
CA THR A 88 -2.49 -7.09 1.44
C THR A 88 -1.90 -5.98 2.31
N VAL A 89 -0.81 -5.35 1.89
CA VAL A 89 -0.27 -4.17 2.57
C VAL A 89 -1.05 -2.90 2.20
N ASP A 90 -1.64 -2.88 1.01
CA ASP A 90 -2.43 -1.75 0.53
C ASP A 90 -3.62 -1.45 1.44
N MET A 91 -4.26 -2.45 2.06
CA MET A 91 -5.38 -2.19 2.98
C MET A 91 -4.98 -1.40 4.23
N PHE A 92 -3.78 -1.62 4.78
CA PHE A 92 -3.29 -0.83 5.92
C PHE A 92 -3.00 0.61 5.49
N LEU A 93 -2.37 0.77 4.33
CA LEU A 93 -2.09 2.08 3.74
C LEU A 93 -3.38 2.82 3.37
N LEU A 94 -4.40 2.11 2.88
CA LEU A 94 -5.71 2.66 2.55
C LEU A 94 -6.45 3.13 3.80
N ALA A 95 -6.48 2.34 4.87
CA ALA A 95 -7.06 2.74 6.15
C ALA A 95 -6.39 4.03 6.64
N ILE A 96 -5.05 4.06 6.70
CA ILE A 96 -4.30 5.24 7.15
C ILE A 96 -4.53 6.44 6.22
N ALA A 97 -4.49 6.26 4.90
CA ALA A 97 -4.62 7.34 3.93
C ALA A 97 -6.01 7.98 3.93
N THR A 98 -7.05 7.21 4.24
CA THR A 98 -8.45 7.64 4.11
C THR A 98 -9.09 7.98 5.44
N GLY A 99 -8.50 7.52 6.55
CA GLY A 99 -9.08 7.62 7.89
C GLY A 99 -10.25 6.67 8.12
N GLU A 100 -10.52 5.75 7.19
CA GLU A 100 -11.70 4.88 7.21
C GLU A 100 -11.38 3.50 7.78
N ARG A 101 -12.41 2.84 8.31
CA ARG A 101 -12.34 1.41 8.64
C ARG A 101 -12.24 0.60 7.36
N VAL A 102 -11.39 -0.43 7.35
CA VAL A 102 -11.24 -1.40 6.27
C VAL A 102 -11.62 -2.79 6.77
N HIS A 103 -12.41 -3.48 5.95
CA HIS A 103 -12.77 -4.88 6.12
C HIS A 103 -12.10 -5.70 5.02
N ALA A 104 -11.24 -6.63 5.41
CA ALA A 104 -10.58 -7.53 4.48
C ALA A 104 -11.00 -8.97 4.76
N ALA A 105 -11.34 -9.68 3.70
CA ALA A 105 -11.32 -11.13 3.69
C ALA A 105 -10.13 -11.58 2.84
N ALA A 106 -9.65 -12.79 3.05
CA ALA A 106 -8.67 -13.44 2.19
C ALA A 106 -8.80 -14.96 2.33
N VAL A 107 -8.09 -15.70 1.47
CA VAL A 107 -7.92 -17.15 1.60
C VAL A 107 -6.43 -17.42 1.63
N CYS A 108 -5.97 -18.17 2.64
CA CYS A 108 -4.58 -18.56 2.71
C CYS A 108 -4.22 -19.39 1.47
N PRO A 109 -3.22 -18.97 0.66
CA PRO A 109 -2.90 -19.66 -0.60
C PRO A 109 -2.32 -21.06 -0.39
N VAL A 110 -1.88 -21.38 0.83
CA VAL A 110 -1.28 -22.68 1.17
C VAL A 110 -2.28 -23.64 1.80
N THR A 111 -3.15 -23.15 2.68
CA THR A 111 -4.06 -24.02 3.46
C THR A 111 -5.51 -23.94 3.03
N GLY A 112 -5.89 -22.96 2.21
CA GLY A 112 -7.30 -22.68 1.85
C GLY A 112 -8.14 -22.11 3.01
N THR A 113 -7.53 -21.87 4.18
CA THR A 113 -8.21 -21.29 5.35
C THR A 113 -8.67 -19.86 5.04
N ARG A 114 -9.92 -19.53 5.37
CA ARG A 114 -10.43 -18.16 5.26
C ARG A 114 -9.78 -17.28 6.32
N ILE A 115 -9.44 -16.06 5.94
CA ILE A 115 -8.87 -15.04 6.79
C ILE A 115 -9.82 -13.84 6.76
N ARG A 116 -10.07 -13.23 7.91
CA ARG A 116 -10.85 -11.99 8.07
C ARG A 116 -10.08 -11.02 8.95
N ILE A 117 -10.01 -9.77 8.51
CA ILE A 117 -9.30 -8.72 9.21
C ILE A 117 -10.14 -7.46 9.18
N ASP A 118 -10.39 -6.90 10.36
CA ASP A 118 -11.04 -5.62 10.52
C ASP A 118 -10.04 -4.66 11.16
N LEU A 119 -9.87 -3.49 10.56
CA LEU A 119 -8.98 -2.47 11.08
C LEU A 119 -9.53 -1.07 10.86
N ASN A 120 -9.11 -0.17 11.73
CA ASN A 120 -9.18 1.26 11.50
C ASN A 120 -7.73 1.80 11.44
N PRO A 121 -7.53 3.11 11.19
CA PRO A 121 -6.18 3.68 11.12
C PRO A 121 -5.35 3.50 12.39
N GLN A 122 -5.96 3.26 13.55
CA GLN A 122 -5.31 3.25 14.87
C GLN A 122 -5.07 1.85 15.41
N LEU A 123 -5.95 0.87 15.12
CA LEU A 123 -5.81 -0.49 15.62
C LEU A 123 -6.40 -1.56 14.68
N ILE A 124 -5.91 -2.79 14.87
CA ILE A 124 -6.53 -4.00 14.31
C ILE A 124 -7.63 -4.45 15.26
N GLU A 125 -8.88 -4.30 14.82
CA GLU A 125 -10.08 -4.62 15.61
C GLU A 125 -10.29 -6.14 15.65
N GLN A 126 -9.99 -6.83 14.55
CA GLN A 126 -10.11 -8.29 14.45
C GLN A 126 -9.06 -8.85 13.49
N ALA A 127 -8.52 -10.03 13.84
CA ALA A 127 -7.80 -10.91 12.93
C ALA A 127 -8.25 -12.35 13.21
N ASP A 128 -8.86 -13.00 12.22
CA ASP A 128 -9.34 -14.37 12.30
C ASP A 128 -8.78 -15.17 11.10
N PRO A 129 -7.97 -16.22 11.30
CA PRO A 129 -7.52 -16.71 12.60
C PRO A 129 -6.59 -15.70 13.31
N PRO A 130 -6.52 -15.72 14.66
CA PRO A 130 -5.59 -14.85 15.40
C PRO A 130 -4.11 -15.04 15.04
N SER A 131 -3.77 -16.21 14.48
CA SER A 131 -2.44 -16.53 13.98
C SER A 131 -2.14 -15.98 12.59
N ALA A 132 -3.09 -15.29 11.96
CA ALA A 132 -2.91 -14.77 10.60
C ALA A 132 -1.70 -13.83 10.53
N VAL A 133 -0.95 -13.99 9.44
CA VAL A 133 0.26 -13.22 9.17
C VAL A 133 0.19 -12.57 7.82
N VAL A 134 0.86 -11.42 7.68
CA VAL A 134 1.14 -10.78 6.40
C VAL A 134 2.58 -11.04 6.02
N ALA A 135 2.78 -11.48 4.78
CA ALA A 135 4.08 -11.48 4.15
C ALA A 135 4.31 -10.13 3.49
N ALA A 136 5.35 -9.42 3.91
CA ALA A 136 5.71 -8.13 3.35
C ALA A 136 7.19 -8.13 2.99
N VAL A 137 7.53 -7.59 1.82
CA VAL A 137 8.91 -7.25 1.51
C VAL A 137 9.33 -6.16 2.47
N ASP A 138 10.46 -6.36 3.16
CA ASP A 138 10.98 -5.35 4.04
C ASP A 138 11.46 -4.16 3.20
N LEU A 139 10.65 -3.10 3.19
CA LEU A 139 11.04 -1.80 2.63
C LEU A 139 12.16 -1.12 3.44
N GLY A 140 12.69 -1.80 4.46
CA GLY A 140 14.02 -1.56 5.02
C GLY A 140 14.22 -0.12 5.47
N PHE A 141 13.22 0.52 6.06
CA PHE A 141 13.25 1.93 6.52
C PHE A 141 13.91 2.92 5.53
N GLY A 142 13.90 2.58 4.25
CA GLY A 142 14.59 3.28 3.17
C GLY A 142 13.85 2.99 1.88
N LEU A 143 13.17 4.01 1.37
CA LEU A 143 12.32 3.96 0.17
C LEU A 143 13.06 3.48 -1.10
N GLU A 144 14.37 3.29 -1.00
CA GLU A 144 15.30 2.85 -2.02
C GLU A 144 15.04 1.42 -2.52
N ARG A 145 14.43 0.59 -1.67
CA ARG A 145 13.98 -0.78 -2.00
C ARG A 145 12.48 -0.87 -2.26
N ALA A 146 11.74 0.24 -2.13
CA ALA A 146 10.36 0.30 -2.53
C ALA A 146 10.28 0.36 -4.05
N ASP A 147 10.02 -0.78 -4.67
CA ASP A 147 9.46 -0.79 -6.01
C ASP A 147 8.00 -0.32 -5.92
N ALA A 148 7.51 0.45 -6.89
CA ALA A 148 6.09 0.78 -6.99
C ALA A 148 5.22 -0.50 -7.12
N MET A 149 5.84 -1.59 -7.59
CA MET A 149 5.27 -2.93 -7.63
C MET A 149 5.34 -3.69 -6.30
N ALA A 150 5.94 -3.14 -5.23
CA ALA A 150 6.18 -3.88 -3.98
C ALA A 150 4.89 -4.32 -3.27
N CYS A 151 3.77 -3.66 -3.54
CA CYS A 151 2.47 -4.06 -2.98
C CYS A 151 1.92 -5.31 -3.67
N ALA A 152 2.25 -5.52 -4.96
CA ALA A 152 1.86 -6.69 -5.73
C ALA A 152 2.68 -7.91 -5.27
N GLY A 153 2.05 -8.88 -4.61
CA GLY A 153 2.72 -10.13 -4.17
C GLY A 153 3.01 -10.26 -2.68
N GLN A 154 2.31 -9.47 -1.85
CA GLN A 154 2.36 -9.54 -0.40
C GLN A 154 1.06 -10.16 0.13
N PRO A 155 0.95 -11.49 0.31
CA PRO A 155 -0.29 -12.16 0.72
C PRO A 155 -0.46 -12.31 2.24
N PHE A 156 -1.68 -12.61 2.68
CA PHE A 156 -1.95 -13.15 4.01
C PHE A 156 -1.81 -14.67 4.04
N PHE A 157 -1.31 -15.18 5.15
CA PHE A 157 -1.33 -16.60 5.47
C PHE A 157 -2.04 -16.83 6.79
N ALA A 158 -2.65 -18.00 6.96
CA ALA A 158 -3.38 -18.36 8.18
C ALA A 158 -2.44 -18.53 9.39
N SER A 159 -1.14 -18.76 9.16
CA SER A 159 -0.13 -18.93 10.20
C SER A 159 1.28 -18.65 9.67
N PRO A 160 2.27 -18.42 10.56
CA PRO A 160 3.68 -18.34 10.18
C PRO A 160 4.17 -19.59 9.42
N SER A 161 3.73 -20.78 9.83
CA SER A 161 4.09 -22.04 9.17
C SER A 161 3.60 -22.09 7.72
N ALA A 162 2.39 -21.61 7.46
CA ALA A 162 1.86 -21.51 6.10
C ALA A 162 2.63 -20.50 5.24
N ALA A 163 3.23 -19.47 5.86
CA ALA A 163 4.04 -18.46 5.18
C ALA A 163 5.51 -18.88 4.95
N ALA A 164 5.97 -19.98 5.54
CA ALA A 164 7.40 -20.33 5.60
C ALA A 164 8.04 -20.43 4.21
N ASN A 165 7.36 -21.05 3.24
CA ASN A 165 7.88 -21.19 1.88
C ASN A 165 7.97 -19.86 1.12
N TRP A 166 7.14 -18.87 1.47
CA TRP A 166 7.20 -17.55 0.85
C TRP A 166 8.53 -16.84 1.17
N LEU A 167 9.05 -17.00 2.39
CA LEU A 167 10.36 -16.44 2.77
C LEU A 167 11.52 -17.04 1.96
N VAL A 168 11.42 -18.31 1.56
CA VAL A 168 12.44 -18.98 0.74
C VAL A 168 12.51 -18.36 -0.65
N THR A 169 11.37 -18.00 -1.22
CA THR A 169 11.27 -17.44 -2.58
C THR A 169 11.35 -15.92 -2.62
N HIS A 170 11.35 -15.23 -1.47
CA HIS A 170 11.41 -13.77 -1.36
C HIS A 170 12.55 -13.35 -0.42
N PRO A 171 13.83 -13.39 -0.86
CA PRO A 171 14.95 -12.88 -0.08
C PRO A 171 14.72 -11.41 0.31
N GLY A 172 14.83 -11.09 1.60
CA GLY A 172 14.49 -9.75 2.14
C GLY A 172 13.02 -9.57 2.52
N GLY A 173 12.18 -10.58 2.29
CA GLY A 173 10.83 -10.68 2.83
C GLY A 173 10.82 -10.88 4.34
N ARG A 174 9.73 -10.43 4.97
CA ARG A 174 9.45 -10.62 6.40
C ARG A 174 8.00 -11.04 6.59
N ILE A 175 7.78 -11.87 7.60
CA ILE A 175 6.45 -12.27 8.04
C ILE A 175 6.12 -11.51 9.31
N TYR A 176 4.97 -10.84 9.33
CA TYR A 176 4.46 -10.11 10.49
C TYR A 176 3.13 -10.70 10.93
N GLN A 177 2.91 -10.79 12.24
CA GLN A 177 1.57 -11.01 12.76
C GLN A 177 0.67 -9.86 12.34
N VAL A 178 -0.53 -10.15 11.83
CA VAL A 178 -1.49 -9.14 11.39
C VAL A 178 -1.77 -8.14 12.52
N ALA A 179 -1.97 -8.64 13.74
CA ALA A 179 -2.22 -7.85 14.94
C ALA A 179 -1.12 -6.81 15.24
N ALA A 180 0.11 -7.02 14.77
CA ALA A 180 1.25 -6.12 14.99
C ALA A 180 1.63 -5.29 13.74
N TYR A 181 1.08 -5.61 12.57
CA TYR A 181 1.55 -5.03 11.31
C TYR A 181 1.19 -3.55 11.15
N LEU A 182 0.11 -3.07 11.79
CA LEU A 182 -0.30 -1.67 11.68
C LEU A 182 0.80 -0.70 12.15
N ALA A 183 1.58 -1.08 13.18
CA ALA A 183 2.74 -0.30 13.60
C ALA A 183 3.81 -0.21 12.51
N GLN A 184 4.01 -1.29 11.73
CA GLN A 184 4.92 -1.29 10.59
C GLN A 184 4.41 -0.39 9.46
N ALA A 185 3.11 -0.41 9.17
CA ALA A 185 2.50 0.48 8.19
C ALA A 185 2.66 1.95 8.58
N HIS A 186 2.45 2.30 9.86
CA HIS A 186 2.71 3.66 10.37
C HIS A 186 4.16 4.08 10.25
N ARG A 187 5.13 3.19 10.50
CA ARG A 187 6.56 3.49 10.30
C ARG A 187 6.88 3.78 8.83
N LEU A 188 6.28 3.03 7.91
CA LEU A 188 6.42 3.29 6.47
C LEU A 188 5.83 4.65 6.10
N VAL A 189 4.61 4.96 6.56
CA VAL A 189 3.95 6.25 6.35
C VAL A 189 4.80 7.40 6.88
N ALA A 190 5.34 7.29 8.09
CA ALA A 190 6.22 8.31 8.65
C ALA A 190 7.48 8.54 7.78
N ALA A 191 8.05 7.48 7.20
CA ALA A 191 9.19 7.59 6.29
C ALA A 191 8.82 8.24 4.94
N LEU A 192 7.62 7.95 4.42
CA LEU A 192 7.07 8.56 3.21
C LEU A 192 6.78 10.05 3.41
N GLU A 193 6.36 10.46 4.61
CA GLU A 193 6.00 11.83 4.94
C GLU A 193 7.15 12.68 5.47
N ALA A 194 8.24 12.05 5.91
CA ALA A 194 9.43 12.75 6.33
C ALA A 194 9.95 13.64 5.18
N ARG A 195 9.97 14.96 5.41
CA ARG A 195 10.64 15.87 4.48
C ARG A 195 12.13 15.56 4.46
N PRO A 196 12.81 15.61 3.29
CA PRO A 196 14.25 15.52 3.27
C PRO A 196 14.83 16.63 4.16
N LYS A 197 15.57 16.24 5.20
CA LYS A 197 16.47 17.16 5.89
C LYS A 197 17.56 17.47 4.86
N TYR A 198 17.80 18.76 4.60
CA TYR A 198 18.77 19.31 3.64
C TYR A 198 18.26 19.52 2.20
N VAL A 199 17.79 20.75 1.95
CA VAL A 199 18.05 21.50 0.72
C VAL A 199 18.59 22.86 1.17
N LEU A 200 19.92 23.01 1.11
CA LEU A 200 20.62 24.29 1.03
C LEU A 200 21.45 24.25 -0.25
#